data_AF-A0AA43D5I3-F1
#
_entry.id   AF-A0AA43D5I3-F1
#
_cell.length_a   1.000
_cell.length_b   1.000
_cell.length_c   1.000
_cell.angle_alpha   90.00
_cell.angle_beta   90.00
_cell.angle_gamma   90.00
#
_symmetry.space_group_name_H-M   'P 1'
#
loop_
_entity.id
_entity.type
_entity.pdbx_description
1 polymer ?
#
loop_
_entity_poly.entity_id
_entity_poly.type
_entity_poly.pdbx_seq_one_letter_code
_entity_poly.pdbx_strand_id
1 'polypeptide(L)'
;MQSDDLIRSGNANKILVIGAETLSRIADPHDRDSMIYADGAGAIVLEATNSEEPVGVLSHCARSFTGELAYVLEMGKSNNPNYAGDDLFLKMQGRKVAD
;
A
#
# COMPACT_ATOMS: atom_id res chain seq x y z
N MET A 1 -15.70 3.04 4.55
CA MET A 1 -14.74 1.99 4.11
C MET A 1 -15.58 0.92 3.46
N GLN A 2 -15.26 0.47 2.25
CA GLN A 2 -16.17 -0.34 1.42
C GLN A 2 -16.78 -1.56 2.14
N SER A 3 -16.01 -2.27 2.97
CA SER A 3 -16.49 -3.42 3.73
C SER A 3 -17.48 -3.05 4.85
N ASP A 4 -17.26 -1.94 5.55
CA ASP A 4 -18.19 -1.42 6.57
C ASP A 4 -19.52 -1.01 5.92
N ASP A 5 -19.46 -0.36 4.76
CA ASP A 5 -20.65 0.08 4.01
C ASP A 5 -21.50 -1.13 3.55
N LEU A 6 -20.86 -2.22 3.13
CA LEU A 6 -21.53 -3.47 2.74
C LEU A 6 -22.21 -4.18 3.93
N ILE A 7 -21.58 -4.18 5.11
CA ILE A 7 -22.19 -4.75 6.33
C ILE A 7 -23.36 -3.89 6.80
N ARG A 8 -23.19 -2.57 6.88
CA ARG A 8 -24.24 -1.63 7.35
C ARG A 8 -25.46 -1.59 6.44
N SER A 9 -25.27 -1.79 5.13
CA SER A 9 -26.38 -1.87 4.16
C SER A 9 -27.09 -3.23 4.14
N GLY A 10 -26.61 -4.22 4.90
CA GLY A 10 -27.15 -5.58 4.89
C GLY A 10 -26.77 -6.41 3.66
N ASN A 11 -25.88 -5.88 2.80
CA ASN A 11 -25.44 -6.57 1.58
C ASN A 11 -24.42 -7.68 1.84
N ALA A 12 -23.81 -7.72 3.02
CA ALA A 12 -22.91 -8.78 3.45
C ALA A 12 -22.94 -8.98 4.98
N ASN A 13 -22.85 -10.23 5.44
CA ASN A 13 -22.80 -10.57 6.88
C ASN A 13 -21.40 -10.91 7.37
N LYS A 14 -20.53 -11.43 6.50
CA LYS A 14 -19.15 -11.81 6.80
C LYS A 14 -18.26 -11.45 5.62
N ILE A 15 -17.17 -10.73 5.87
CA ILE A 15 -16.25 -10.22 4.85
C ILE A 15 -14.82 -10.54 5.25
N LEU A 16 -14.05 -11.12 4.34
CA LEU A 16 -12.60 -11.24 4.45
C LEU A 16 -11.96 -10.02 3.75
N VAL A 17 -11.28 -9.17 4.52
CA VAL A 17 -10.53 -8.04 3.99
C VAL A 17 -9.06 -8.43 3.91
N ILE A 18 -8.45 -8.27 2.74
CA ILE A 18 -7.04 -8.57 2.50
C ILE A 18 -6.36 -7.28 2.01
N GLY A 19 -5.28 -6.90 2.69
CA GLY A 19 -4.34 -5.91 2.18
C GLY A 19 -3.03 -6.63 1.84
N ALA A 20 -2.55 -6.50 0.61
CA ALA A 20 -1.30 -7.12 0.18
C ALA A 20 -0.57 -6.20 -0.79
N GLU A 21 0.75 -6.21 -0.72
CA GLU A 21 1.64 -5.42 -1.55
C GLU A 21 2.92 -6.23 -1.86
N THR A 22 3.41 -6.10 -3.09
CA THR A 22 4.60 -6.81 -3.59
C THR A 22 5.52 -5.89 -4.39
N LEU A 23 5.97 -4.80 -3.75
CA LEU A 23 6.82 -3.78 -4.38
C LEU A 23 8.19 -4.31 -4.82
N SER A 24 8.70 -5.39 -4.20
CA SER A 24 9.98 -6.01 -4.58
C SER A 24 10.02 -6.44 -6.05
N ARG A 25 8.86 -6.75 -6.65
CA ARG A 25 8.74 -7.18 -8.05
C ARG A 25 9.10 -6.09 -9.05
N ILE A 26 8.95 -4.83 -8.66
CA ILE A 26 9.22 -3.66 -9.50
C ILE A 26 10.38 -2.84 -8.96
N ALA A 27 11.09 -3.32 -7.94
CA ALA A 27 12.31 -2.69 -7.44
C ALA A 27 13.50 -3.10 -8.31
N ASP A 28 14.37 -2.15 -8.63
CA ASP A 28 15.61 -2.45 -9.36
C ASP A 28 16.62 -3.12 -8.42
N PRO A 29 17.08 -4.36 -8.70
CA PRO A 29 18.04 -5.05 -7.85
C PRO A 29 19.39 -4.33 -7.71
N HIS A 30 19.68 -3.39 -8.61
CA HIS A 30 20.93 -2.60 -8.63
C HIS A 30 20.74 -1.23 -7.98
N ASP A 31 19.56 -0.93 -7.46
CA ASP A 31 19.26 0.30 -6.74
C ASP A 31 19.37 0.08 -5.24
N ARG A 32 20.41 0.67 -4.65
CA ARG A 32 20.67 0.56 -3.22
C ARG A 32 19.90 1.58 -2.39
N ASP A 33 19.27 2.57 -3.04
CA ASP A 33 18.52 3.62 -2.35
C ASP A 33 17.04 3.24 -2.17
N SER A 34 16.54 2.20 -2.87
CA SER A 34 15.16 1.69 -2.75
C SER A 34 14.92 0.74 -1.56
N MET A 35 15.83 0.70 -0.59
CA MET A 35 15.82 -0.29 0.52
C MET A 35 14.69 -0.12 1.56
N ILE A 36 13.83 0.91 1.46
CA ILE A 36 12.78 1.13 2.46
C ILE A 36 11.46 0.42 2.16
N TYR A 37 11.32 -0.20 0.98
CA TYR A 37 10.11 -0.95 0.63
C TYR A 37 10.24 -2.42 1.04
N ALA A 38 9.11 -2.99 1.42
CA ALA A 38 9.00 -4.40 1.74
C ALA A 38 7.70 -4.96 1.14
N ASP A 39 7.72 -6.25 0.87
CA ASP A 39 6.51 -6.99 0.55
C ASP A 39 5.78 -7.37 1.83
N GLY A 40 4.46 -7.41 1.78
CA GLY A 40 3.66 -7.78 2.93
C GLY A 40 2.22 -8.09 2.56
N ALA A 41 1.61 -8.95 3.35
CA ALA A 41 0.18 -9.21 3.28
C ALA A 41 -0.41 -9.35 4.69
N GLY A 42 -1.65 -8.93 4.84
CA GLY A 42 -2.43 -9.04 6.07
C GLY A 42 -3.90 -9.25 5.74
N ALA A 43 -4.61 -9.94 6.62
CA ALA A 43 -6.02 -10.20 6.45
C ALA A 43 -6.78 -10.10 7.77
N ILE A 44 -8.02 -9.64 7.70
CA ILE A 44 -8.95 -9.58 8.82
C ILE A 44 -10.33 -10.10 8.37
N VAL A 45 -11.07 -10.69 9.29
CA VAL A 45 -12.47 -11.07 9.07
C VAL A 45 -13.36 -10.07 9.80
N LEU A 46 -14.31 -9.49 9.09
CA LEU A 46 -15.37 -8.66 9.62
C LEU A 46 -16.67 -9.47 9.62
N GLU A 47 -17.41 -9.41 10.71
CA GLU A 47 -18.70 -10.08 10.86
C GLU A 47 -19.70 -9.11 11.47
N ALA A 48 -20.90 -9.06 10.90
CA ALA A 48 -21.98 -8.26 11.44
C ALA A 48 -22.37 -8.80 12.81
N THR A 49 -22.53 -7.90 13.78
CA THR A 49 -22.93 -8.26 15.13
C THR A 49 -23.95 -7.25 15.66
N ASN A 50 -24.88 -7.73 16.47
CA ASN A 50 -25.80 -6.88 17.20
C ASN A 50 -25.16 -6.48 18.53
N SER A 51 -25.10 -5.20 18.81
CA SER A 51 -24.55 -4.64 20.05
C SER A 51 -25.39 -3.45 20.48
N GLU A 52 -25.62 -3.33 21.79
CA GLU A 52 -26.30 -2.16 22.38
C GLU A 52 -25.39 -0.94 22.42
N GLU A 53 -24.07 -1.15 22.38
CA GLU A 53 -23.05 -0.10 22.33
C GLU A 53 -22.35 -0.04 20.97
N PRO A 54 -21.78 1.12 20.56
CA PRO A 54 -21.06 1.24 19.30
C PRO A 54 -19.83 0.30 19.22
N VAL A 55 -19.82 -0.60 18.23
CA VAL A 55 -18.71 -1.54 17.97
C VAL A 55 -18.33 -1.55 16.49
N GLY A 56 -17.14 -2.08 16.17
CA GLY A 56 -16.64 -2.20 14.80
C GLY A 56 -15.87 -0.97 14.33
N VAL A 57 -16.01 -0.61 13.06
CA VAL A 57 -15.30 0.54 12.48
C VAL A 57 -15.94 1.84 12.97
N LEU A 58 -15.22 2.56 13.83
CA LEU A 58 -15.69 3.83 14.43
C LEU A 58 -15.49 5.03 13.50
N SER A 59 -14.39 5.04 12.75
CA SER A 59 -14.05 6.09 11.78
C SER A 59 -13.00 5.55 10.81
N HIS A 60 -12.91 6.18 9.64
CA HIS A 60 -11.84 5.92 8.67
C HIS A 60 -11.34 7.26 8.11
N CYS A 61 -10.04 7.34 7.82
CA CYS A 61 -9.44 8.53 7.26
C CYS A 61 -8.37 8.11 6.24
N ALA A 62 -8.50 8.59 5.00
CA ALA A 62 -7.45 8.49 3.99
C ALA A 62 -6.78 9.87 3.88
N ARG A 63 -5.48 9.94 4.16
CA ARG A 63 -4.70 11.19 4.05
C ARG A 63 -3.41 10.93 3.31
N SER A 64 -2.99 11.93 2.55
CA SER A 64 -1.67 11.99 1.95
C SER A 64 -0.95 13.22 2.51
N PHE A 65 0.28 13.01 2.98
CA PHE A 65 1.17 14.08 3.45
C PHE A 65 2.36 14.22 2.51
N THR A 66 2.09 14.25 1.21
CA THR A 66 3.14 14.26 0.20
C THR A 66 3.86 15.59 0.11
N GLY A 67 3.21 16.75 0.29
CA GLY A 67 3.89 18.06 0.29
C GLY A 67 4.88 18.22 -0.87
N GLU A 68 6.14 18.57 -0.58
CA GLU A 68 7.24 18.64 -1.55
C GLU A 68 7.74 17.26 -2.04
N LEU A 69 7.38 16.18 -1.35
CA LEU A 69 7.74 14.80 -1.69
C LEU A 69 6.79 14.16 -2.70
N ALA A 70 5.84 14.89 -3.28
CA ALA A 70 4.84 14.34 -4.21
C ALA A 70 5.43 13.61 -5.43
N TYR A 71 6.70 13.87 -5.78
CA TYR A 71 7.35 13.34 -6.97
C TYR A 71 8.68 12.62 -6.67
N VAL A 72 8.89 12.17 -5.43
CA VAL A 72 10.10 11.40 -5.09
C VAL A 72 10.02 9.93 -5.47
N LEU A 73 8.84 9.47 -5.87
CA LEU A 73 8.57 8.13 -6.40
C LEU A 73 8.34 8.23 -7.91
N GLU A 74 9.19 7.59 -8.69
CA GLU A 74 9.09 7.62 -10.14
C GLU A 74 9.43 6.26 -10.76
N MET A 75 9.01 6.03 -12.00
CA MET A 75 9.39 4.83 -12.75
C MET A 75 10.58 5.15 -13.63
N GLY A 76 11.68 4.40 -13.52
CA GLY A 76 12.93 4.65 -14.23
C GLY A 76 13.66 3.38 -14.67
N LYS A 77 14.66 3.54 -15.54
CA LYS A 77 15.48 2.42 -16.02
C LYS A 77 16.33 1.82 -14.89
N SER A 78 16.85 0.61 -15.11
CA SER A 78 17.82 0.02 -14.18
C SER A 78 19.07 0.89 -14.03
N ASN A 79 19.62 0.92 -12.83
CA ASN A 79 20.92 1.48 -12.49
C ASN A 79 22.07 0.63 -13.04
N ASN A 80 21.79 -0.58 -13.55
CA ASN A 80 22.75 -1.38 -14.30
C ASN A 80 22.79 -0.91 -15.77
N PRO A 81 23.88 -0.29 -16.24
CA PRO A 81 23.98 0.21 -17.61
C PRO A 81 24.02 -0.90 -18.66
N ASN A 82 24.31 -2.15 -18.26
CA ASN A 82 24.34 -3.32 -19.14
C ASN A 82 23.01 -4.10 -19.11
N TYR A 83 21.99 -3.57 -18.43
CA TYR A 83 20.67 -4.19 -18.43
C TYR A 83 20.08 -4.11 -19.85
N ALA A 84 19.91 -5.27 -20.48
CA ALA A 84 19.47 -5.37 -21.87
C ALA A 84 17.96 -5.13 -22.04
N GLY A 85 17.19 -5.18 -20.95
CA GLY A 85 15.74 -4.96 -20.95
C GLY A 85 15.35 -3.49 -21.00
N ASP A 86 14.09 -3.25 -21.33
CA ASP A 86 13.44 -1.94 -21.32
C ASP A 86 12.46 -1.77 -20.15
N ASP A 87 12.47 -2.71 -19.20
CA ASP A 87 11.67 -2.66 -17.98
C ASP A 87 11.90 -1.37 -17.19
N LEU A 88 10.81 -0.86 -16.62
CA LEU A 88 10.84 0.27 -15.70
C LEU A 88 10.72 -0.24 -14.26
N PHE A 89 11.55 0.31 -13.40
CA PHE A 89 11.60 0.02 -11.98
C PHE A 89 11.12 1.22 -11.19
N LEU A 90 10.50 0.96 -10.04
CA LEU A 90 10.20 1.99 -9.06
C LEU A 90 11.51 2.53 -8.48
N LYS A 91 11.66 3.86 -8.56
CA LYS A 91 12.81 4.63 -8.09
C LYS A 91 12.36 5.54 -6.96
N MET A 92 13.24 5.70 -5.96
CA MET A 92 13.01 6.57 -4.81
C MET A 92 14.23 7.40 -4.47
N GLN A 93 14.02 8.68 -4.19
CA GLN A 93 15.05 9.54 -3.59
C GLN A 93 15.17 9.28 -2.08
N GLY A 94 15.81 8.17 -1.70
CA GLY A 94 16.13 7.72 -0.33
C GLY A 94 16.32 8.83 0.71
N ARG A 95 17.30 9.71 0.44
CA ARG A 95 17.74 10.77 1.36
C ARG A 95 16.65 11.79 1.67
N LYS A 96 15.79 12.14 0.71
CA LYS A 96 14.70 13.11 0.92
C LYS A 96 13.52 12.53 1.68
N VAL A 97 13.40 11.20 1.73
CA VAL A 97 12.27 10.49 2.34
C VAL A 97 12.60 10.05 3.77
N ALA A 98 13.88 9.85 4.08
CA ALA A 98 14.36 9.43 5.40
C ALA A 98 14.74 10.59 6.35
N ASP A 99 14.96 11.80 5.80
CA ASP A 99 15.18 13.05 6.55
C ASP A 99 13.84 13.75 6.85
#